data_AF-A0AAV6YAC2-F1
#
_entry.id   AF-A0AAV6YAC2-F1
#
_cell.length_a   1.000
_cell.length_b   1.000
_cell.length_c   1.000
_cell.angle_alpha   90.00
_cell.angle_beta   90.00
_cell.angle_gamma   90.00
#
_symmetry.space_group_name_H-M   'P 1'
#
loop_
_entity.id
_entity.type
_entity.pdbx_description
1 polymer ?
#
loop_
_entity_poly.entity_id
_entity_poly.type
_entity_poly.pdbx_seq_one_letter_code
_entity_poly.pdbx_strand_id
1 'polypeptide(L)' 'ASDLPKDLLPGPYPKTEAERVAAAKKYNMLPEDYKPYPDDGMGYGDYPMLPNKSQEERDPWYTWDYPVSRRNWGEVVSDV' A
#
# COMPACT_ATOMS: atom_id res chain seq x y z
N ALA A 1 7.52 -17.59 -6.12
CA ALA A 1 7.63 -16.33 -5.36
C ALA A 1 7.69 -16.65 -3.87
N SER A 2 8.77 -17.31 -3.43
CA SER A 2 8.88 -17.94 -2.10
C SER A 2 9.96 -17.33 -1.20
N ASP A 3 10.75 -16.39 -1.72
CA ASP A 3 11.90 -15.80 -1.02
C ASP A 3 11.59 -14.44 -0.36
N LEU A 4 10.33 -14.00 -0.38
CA LEU A 4 9.90 -12.82 0.38
C LEU A 4 9.66 -13.23 1.84
N PRO A 5 10.30 -12.58 2.83
CA PRO A 5 10.03 -12.84 4.23
C PRO A 5 8.55 -12.59 4.53
N LYS A 6 7.96 -13.48 5.33
CA LYS A 6 6.52 -13.44 5.67
C LYS A 6 6.09 -12.12 6.29
N ASP A 7 7.04 -11.43 6.93
CA ASP A 7 6.82 -10.12 7.56
C ASP A 7 6.55 -9.00 6.53
N LEU A 8 6.93 -9.19 5.26
CA LEU A 8 6.61 -8.28 4.16
C LEU A 8 5.28 -8.60 3.47
N LEU A 9 4.65 -9.74 3.77
CA LEU A 9 3.38 -10.14 3.17
C LEU A 9 2.20 -9.53 3.93
N PRO A 10 1.11 -9.12 3.23
CA PRO A 10 -0.08 -8.58 3.87
C PRO A 10 -0.64 -9.52 4.94
N GLY A 11 -1.05 -8.92 6.06
CA GLY A 11 -1.50 -9.59 7.27
C GLY A 11 -2.95 -9.23 7.65
N PRO A 12 -3.39 -9.61 8.87
CA PRO A 12 -4.72 -9.27 9.37
C PRO A 12 -4.85 -7.76 9.68
N TYR A 13 -6.08 -7.27 9.75
CA TYR A 13 -6.39 -5.85 9.99
C TYR A 13 -5.75 -5.32 11.30
N PRO A 14 -4.96 -4.24 11.24
CA PRO A 14 -4.31 -3.68 12.42
C PRO A 14 -5.31 -2.93 13.29
N LYS A 15 -5.52 -3.38 14.53
CA LYS A 15 -6.49 -2.79 15.47
C LYS A 15 -5.82 -1.75 16.38
N THR A 16 -4.54 -1.94 16.68
CA THR A 16 -3.78 -1.04 17.55
C THR A 16 -3.01 0.02 16.76
N GLU A 17 -2.69 1.13 17.41
CA GLU A 17 -1.87 2.18 16.80
C GLU A 17 -0.44 1.69 16.54
N ALA A 18 0.12 0.87 17.44
CA ALA A 18 1.43 0.26 17.27
C ALA A 18 1.49 -0.66 16.04
N GLU A 19 0.47 -1.48 15.82
CA GLU A 19 0.37 -2.33 14.61
C GLU A 19 0.20 -1.49 13.35
N ARG A 20 -0.57 -0.40 13.40
CA ARG A 20 -0.71 0.54 12.27
C ARG A 20 0.63 1.19 11.93
N VAL A 21 1.42 1.61 12.92
CA VAL A 21 2.75 2.18 12.69
C VAL A 21 3.71 1.14 12.11
N ALA A 22 3.65 -0.12 12.58
CA ALA A 22 4.46 -1.21 12.04
C ALA A 22 4.08 -1.55 10.59
N ALA A 23 2.77 -1.62 10.29
CA ALA A 23 2.26 -1.83 8.95
C ALA A 23 2.63 -0.66 8.01
N ALA A 24 2.47 0.59 8.45
CA ALA A 24 2.88 1.76 7.69
C ALA A 24 4.37 1.69 7.33
N LYS A 25 5.24 1.35 8.29
CA LYS A 25 6.68 1.15 8.04
C LYS A 25 6.95 0.02 7.05
N LYS A 26 6.25 -1.09 7.16
CA LYS A 26 6.34 -2.23 6.22
C LYS A 26 5.98 -1.83 4.79
N TYR A 27 4.97 -0.97 4.62
CA TYR A 27 4.53 -0.43 3.34
C TYR A 27 5.29 0.83 2.91
N ASN A 28 6.34 1.23 3.63
CA ASN A 28 7.11 2.44 3.37
C ASN A 28 6.24 3.72 3.30
N MET A 29 5.18 3.77 4.11
CA MET A 29 4.26 4.88 4.27
C MET A 29 4.43 5.57 5.63
N LEU A 30 3.99 6.82 5.71
CA LEU A 30 3.86 7.52 6.98
C LEU A 30 2.66 6.95 7.75
N PRO A 31 2.75 6.83 9.09
CA PRO A 31 1.65 6.31 9.91
C PRO A 31 0.38 7.16 9.84
N GLU A 32 0.52 8.45 9.50
CA GLU A 32 -0.60 9.39 9.35
C GLU A 32 -1.37 9.16 8.03
N ASP A 33 -0.65 8.82 6.96
CA ASP A 33 -1.22 8.53 5.64
C ASP A 33 -1.69 7.08 5.50
N TYR A 34 -1.24 6.20 6.39
CA TYR A 34 -1.65 4.81 6.42
C TYR A 34 -3.07 4.67 7.01
N LYS A 35 -4.04 4.47 6.11
CA LYS A 35 -5.42 4.14 6.47
C LYS A 35 -5.74 2.76 5.93
N PRO A 36 -5.92 1.74 6.77
CA PRO A 36 -6.36 0.43 6.29
C PRO A 36 -7.83 0.49 5.83
N TYR A 37 -8.21 -0.45 4.96
CA TYR A 37 -9.62 -0.64 4.59
C TYR A 37 -10.46 -1.02 5.81
N PRO A 38 -11.74 -0.60 5.90
CA PRO A 38 -12.62 -1.03 6.98
C PRO A 38 -12.72 -2.56 7.07
N ASP A 39 -12.81 -3.08 8.29
CA ASP A 39 -12.90 -4.52 8.61
C ASP A 39 -14.30 -5.08 8.31
N ASP A 40 -14.76 -4.94 7.06
CA ASP A 40 -16.07 -5.38 6.58
C ASP A 40 -16.08 -6.87 6.21
N GLY A 41 -15.05 -7.64 6.61
CA GLY A 41 -14.91 -9.06 6.28
C GLY A 41 -14.56 -9.34 4.80
N MET A 42 -14.21 -8.30 4.04
CA MET A 42 -13.86 -8.40 2.61
C MET A 42 -12.46 -9.00 2.36
N GLY A 43 -11.67 -9.23 3.41
CA GLY A 43 -10.36 -9.87 3.31
C GLY A 43 -9.19 -8.95 2.94
N TYR A 44 -9.38 -7.63 2.93
CA TYR A 44 -8.32 -6.66 2.64
C TYR A 44 -7.18 -6.66 3.68
N GLY A 45 -7.46 -7.04 4.93
CA GLY A 45 -6.43 -7.18 5.97
C GLY A 45 -5.74 -5.87 6.33
N ASP A 46 -4.40 -5.86 6.33
CA ASP A 46 -3.56 -4.69 6.61
C ASP A 46 -3.24 -3.84 5.37
N TYR A 47 -3.95 -4.05 4.25
CA TYR A 47 -3.64 -3.33 3.03
C TYR A 47 -4.02 -1.83 3.14
N PRO A 48 -3.12 -0.90 2.74
CA PRO A 48 -3.42 0.53 2.77
C PRO A 48 -4.49 0.88 1.73
N MET A 49 -5.50 1.63 2.18
CA MET A 49 -6.49 2.28 1.32
C MET A 49 -5.86 3.50 0.67
N LEU A 50 -5.42 3.31 -0.57
CA LEU A 50 -4.93 4.39 -1.40
C LEU A 50 -6.10 5.23 -1.95
N PRO A 51 -5.87 6.53 -2.23
CA PRO A 51 -6.88 7.34 -2.88
C PRO A 51 -7.22 6.74 -4.25
N ASN A 52 -8.51 6.62 -4.54
CA ASN A 52 -8.99 6.13 -5.82
C ASN A 52 -8.76 7.19 -6.90
N LYS A 53 -7.54 7.21 -7.45
CA LYS A 53 -7.10 8.11 -8.51
C LYS A 53 -6.60 7.30 -9.69
N SER A 54 -6.99 7.73 -10.88
CA SER A 54 -6.51 7.12 -12.12
C SER A 54 -5.00 7.34 -12.27
N GLN A 55 -4.29 6.35 -12.82
CA GLN A 55 -2.86 6.51 -13.10
C GLN A 55 -2.59 7.65 -14.10
N GLU A 56 -3.57 7.96 -14.94
CA GLU A 56 -3.55 9.05 -15.90
C GLU A 56 -3.51 10.45 -15.25
N GLU A 57 -3.90 10.59 -13.98
CA GLU A 57 -3.76 11.85 -13.23
C GLU A 57 -2.31 12.11 -12.79
N ARG A 58 -1.46 11.09 -12.81
CA ARG A 58 -0.05 11.21 -12.40
C ARG A 58 0.76 11.89 -13.49
N ASP A 59 1.76 12.68 -13.09
CA ASP A 59 2.54 13.53 -14.00
C ASP A 59 3.15 12.72 -15.16
N PRO A 60 2.79 12.98 -16.43
CA PRO A 60 3.34 12.27 -17.58
C PRO A 60 4.80 12.64 -17.88
N TRP A 61 5.30 13.77 -17.35
CA TRP A 61 6.65 14.26 -17.61
C TRP A 61 7.69 13.76 -16.61
N TYR A 62 7.24 13.21 -15.48
CA TYR A 62 8.12 12.55 -14.52
C TYR A 62 8.68 11.24 -15.08
N THR A 63 9.95 10.96 -14.81
CA THR A 63 10.60 9.71 -15.24
C THR A 63 10.27 8.59 -14.25
N TRP A 64 9.12 7.94 -14.46
CA TRP A 64 8.69 6.79 -13.67
C TRP A 64 9.53 5.55 -13.95
N ASP A 65 9.77 4.73 -12.93
CA ASP A 65 10.41 3.41 -13.11
C ASP A 65 9.57 2.49 -14.02
N TYR A 66 8.25 2.59 -13.92
CA TYR A 66 7.29 1.95 -14.81
C TYR A 66 6.50 3.01 -15.59
N PRO A 67 6.94 3.37 -16.81
CA PRO A 67 6.34 4.47 -17.59
C PRO A 67 4.88 4.22 -17.99
N VAL A 68 4.54 2.96 -18.31
CA VAL A 68 3.19 2.59 -18.78
C VAL A 68 2.15 2.77 -17.67
N SER A 69 2.50 2.43 -16.44
CA SER A 69 1.61 2.53 -15.28
C SER A 69 1.85 3.79 -14.43
N ARG A 70 2.80 4.65 -14.84
CA ARG A 70 3.24 5.85 -14.11
C ARG A 70 3.47 5.55 -12.62
N ARG A 71 4.31 4.55 -12.33
CA ARG A 71 4.57 4.06 -10.96
C ARG A 71 6.07 3.91 -10.69
N ASN A 72 6.49 4.18 -9.45
CA ASN A 72 7.85 3.92 -9.01
C ASN A 72 8.00 2.55 -8.34
N TRP A 73 9.22 2.03 -8.29
CA TRP A 73 9.54 0.82 -7.53
C TRP A 73 9.45 1.09 -6.03
N GLY A 74 8.80 0.19 -5.28
CA GLY A 74 8.54 0.36 -3.84
C GLY A 74 7.31 1.20 -3.50
N GLU A 75 6.61 1.76 -4.49
CA GLU A 75 5.28 2.33 -4.26
C GLU A 75 4.26 1.22 -4.00
N VAL A 76 3.41 1.44 -2.99
CA VAL A 76 2.23 0.62 -2.74
C VAL A 76 1.30 0.68 -3.95
N VAL A 77 0.79 -0.47 -4.34
CA VAL A 77 -0.13 -0.61 -5.46
C VAL A 77 -1.55 -0.48 -4.92
N SER A 78 -2.51 0.13 -5.62
CA SER A 78 -3.91 -0.02 -5.22
C SER A 78 -4.36 -1.45 -5.54
N ASP A 79 -5.13 -2.07 -4.66
CA ASP A 79 -5.74 -3.39 -4.91
C ASP A 79 -6.92 -3.29 -5.90
N VAL A 80 -7.44 -2.07 -6.08
CA VAL A 80 -8.56 -1.70 -6.96
C VAL A 80 -8.07 -0.82 -8.11
#